data_AF-A0A7H8J2Y4-F1
#
_entry.id   AF-A0A7H8J2Y4-F1
#
_cell.length_a   1.000
_cell.length_b   1.000
_cell.length_c   1.000
_cell.angle_alpha   90.00
_cell.angle_beta   90.00
_cell.angle_gamma   90.00
#
_symmetry.space_group_name_H-M   'P 1'
#
loop_
_entity.id
_entity.type
_entity.pdbx_description
1 polymer ?
#
loop_
_entity_poly.entity_id
_entity_poly.type
_entity_poly.pdbx_seq_one_letter_code
_entity_poly.pdbx_strand_id
1 'polypeptide(L)'
;MSKLTLVELTNLPRKPHGCPPEVERSWARLVATHKSVAGLFTTLNELRSAQNDPRGPISEAHRDQVRAAIVFTAAGIDACLRTLLRDSLPTLLSTAGDAHGAFVSHFMSSRLTGEMTQATKKAVVDIDPRSALIDLYVEDLAGSSIQGAADLTRCRNALGLKKDPALDDAILKGHQPFFNARHEVVHELDLVDPSGKGSRGRRHRDLAAVGAQCDGALRLLHTFIAPTARAVRQVHRDLGWDKL
;
A
#
# COMPACT_ATOMS: atom_id res chain seq x y z
N MET A 1 21.66 17.97 27.85
CA MET A 1 20.84 18.72 26.87
C MET A 1 20.11 17.72 25.98
N SER A 2 18.78 17.61 26.07
CA SER A 2 17.99 16.66 25.26
C SER A 2 17.78 17.22 23.84
N LYS A 3 18.06 16.42 22.80
CA LYS A 3 17.93 16.79 21.39
C LYS A 3 16.45 16.94 21.00
N LEU A 4 16.13 17.89 20.12
CA LEU A 4 14.81 17.98 19.48
C LEU A 4 14.51 16.65 18.80
N THR A 5 13.36 16.02 19.10
CA THR A 5 12.94 14.80 18.40
C THR A 5 12.55 15.15 16.98
N LEU A 6 13.44 14.86 16.03
CA LEU A 6 13.19 14.95 14.60
C LEU A 6 12.41 13.72 14.14
N VAL A 7 11.49 13.92 13.21
CA VAL A 7 10.81 12.81 12.53
C VAL A 7 11.46 12.62 11.18
N GLU A 8 12.02 11.45 10.93
CA GLU A 8 12.69 11.11 9.68
C GLU A 8 12.27 9.72 9.23
N LEU A 9 12.11 9.53 7.91
CA LEU A 9 11.91 8.21 7.35
C LEU A 9 13.24 7.47 7.28
N THR A 10 13.18 6.16 7.46
CA THR A 10 14.30 5.29 7.11
C THR A 10 14.53 5.36 5.61
N ASN A 11 15.80 5.34 5.18
CA ASN A 11 16.12 5.22 3.76
C ASN A 11 15.49 3.95 3.17
N LEU A 12 14.91 4.07 1.97
CA LEU A 12 14.40 2.91 1.27
C LEU A 12 15.55 1.92 0.99
N PRO A 13 15.27 0.60 1.07
CA PRO A 13 16.19 -0.40 0.57
C PRO A 13 16.52 -0.18 -0.92
N ARG A 14 17.58 -0.82 -1.42
CA ARG A 14 17.92 -0.74 -2.85
C ARG A 14 16.82 -1.39 -3.69
N LYS A 15 16.57 -0.86 -4.90
CA LYS A 15 15.73 -1.50 -5.92
C LYS A 15 16.17 -2.96 -6.06
N PRO A 16 15.25 -3.94 -6.13
CA PRO A 16 15.62 -5.34 -6.36
C PRO A 16 16.54 -5.48 -7.58
N HIS A 17 17.67 -6.17 -7.42
CA HIS A 17 18.62 -6.38 -8.52
C HIS A 17 17.96 -7.16 -9.65
N GLY A 18 18.18 -6.78 -10.92
CA GLY A 18 17.51 -7.41 -12.07
C GLY A 18 15.99 -7.25 -12.04
N CYS A 19 15.51 -6.05 -11.72
CA CYS A 19 14.10 -5.76 -11.51
C CYS A 19 13.32 -5.96 -12.82
N PRO A 20 12.36 -6.90 -12.89
CA PRO A 20 11.59 -7.14 -14.10
C PRO A 20 10.66 -5.95 -14.41
N PRO A 21 10.32 -5.70 -15.69
CA PRO A 21 9.50 -4.54 -16.10
C PRO A 21 8.16 -4.47 -15.36
N GLU A 22 7.59 -5.62 -15.01
CA GLU A 22 6.31 -5.77 -14.31
C GLU A 22 6.28 -5.16 -12.91
N VAL A 23 7.43 -4.86 -12.29
CA VAL A 23 7.45 -4.26 -10.94
C VAL A 23 8.07 -2.85 -10.93
N GLU A 24 8.59 -2.37 -12.06
CA GLU A 24 9.28 -1.09 -12.15
C GLU A 24 8.37 0.10 -11.87
N ARG A 25 7.15 0.09 -12.42
CA ARG A 25 6.19 1.16 -12.20
C ARG A 25 5.71 1.22 -10.75
N SER A 26 5.62 0.08 -10.08
CA SER A 26 5.30 0.01 -8.65
C SER A 26 6.46 0.55 -7.81
N TRP A 27 7.70 0.15 -8.14
CA TRP A 27 8.91 0.70 -7.51
C TRP A 27 9.03 2.22 -7.65
N ALA A 28 8.81 2.75 -8.86
CA ALA A 28 8.86 4.20 -9.10
C ALA A 28 7.83 4.95 -8.24
N ARG A 29 6.62 4.40 -8.06
CA ARG A 29 5.59 4.96 -7.19
C ARG A 29 5.98 4.92 -5.71
N LEU A 30 6.61 3.83 -5.25
CA LEU A 30 7.15 3.76 -3.89
C LEU A 30 8.21 4.84 -3.66
N VAL A 31 9.18 5.00 -4.57
CA VAL A 31 10.23 6.03 -4.47
C VAL A 31 9.62 7.43 -4.45
N ALA A 32 8.67 7.71 -5.34
CA ALA A 32 7.99 9.01 -5.39
C ALA A 32 7.20 9.29 -4.10
N THR A 33 6.48 8.29 -3.59
CA THR A 33 5.72 8.40 -2.33
C THR A 33 6.66 8.67 -1.16
N HIS A 34 7.73 7.88 -1.03
CA HIS A 34 8.71 8.05 0.04
C HIS A 34 9.32 9.45 0.02
N LYS A 35 9.70 9.96 -1.17
CA LYS A 35 10.20 11.33 -1.33
C LYS A 35 9.18 12.37 -0.87
N SER A 36 7.90 12.23 -1.24
CA SER A 36 6.84 13.16 -0.83
C SER A 36 6.62 13.15 0.69
N VAL A 37 6.55 11.97 1.31
CA VAL A 37 6.35 11.83 2.76
C VAL A 37 7.58 12.31 3.53
N ALA A 38 8.79 12.01 3.05
CA ALA A 38 10.03 12.56 3.60
C ALA A 38 10.03 14.09 3.55
N GLY A 39 9.61 14.69 2.42
CA GLY A 39 9.49 16.14 2.28
C GLY A 39 8.51 16.78 3.27
N LEU A 40 7.39 16.11 3.58
CA LEU A 40 6.47 16.57 4.62
C LEU A 40 7.12 16.56 6.00
N PHE A 41 7.90 15.53 6.33
CA PHE A 41 8.62 15.47 7.60
C PHE A 41 9.81 16.46 7.66
N THR A 42 10.52 16.69 6.56
CA THR A 42 11.51 17.76 6.45
C THR A 42 10.87 19.11 6.73
N THR A 43 9.75 19.42 6.07
CA THR A 43 9.00 20.67 6.28
C THR A 43 8.54 20.79 7.74
N LEU A 44 8.02 19.71 8.34
CA LEU A 44 7.64 19.68 9.76
C LEU A 44 8.83 20.00 10.67
N ASN A 45 10.00 19.38 10.42
CA ASN A 45 11.19 19.60 11.22
C ASN A 45 11.69 21.05 11.09
N GLU A 46 11.70 21.60 9.87
CA GLU A 46 12.07 23.00 9.61
C GLU A 46 11.13 23.99 10.32
N LEU A 47 9.81 23.77 10.23
CA LEU A 47 8.81 24.60 10.93
C LEU A 47 9.03 24.60 12.44
N ARG A 48 9.38 23.45 13.03
CA ARG A 48 9.68 23.33 14.46
C ARG A 48 10.98 24.03 14.82
N SER A 49 12.03 23.86 14.03
CA SER A 49 13.31 24.51 14.26
C SER A 49 13.26 26.03 14.13
N ALA A 50 12.33 26.57 13.34
CA ALA A 50 12.13 28.00 13.16
C ALA A 50 11.35 28.68 14.31
N GLN A 51 10.80 27.93 15.27
CA GLN A 51 10.10 28.52 16.42
C GLN A 51 11.07 29.12 17.44
N ASN A 52 10.63 30.18 18.14
CA ASN A 52 11.39 30.78 19.24
C ASN A 52 11.71 29.77 20.36
N ASP A 53 10.79 28.83 20.61
CA ASP A 53 11.03 27.64 21.43
C ASP A 53 10.69 26.38 20.61
N PRO A 54 11.68 25.74 19.96
CA PRO A 54 11.48 24.52 19.18
C PRO A 54 10.97 23.33 20.00
N ARG A 55 11.09 23.39 21.33
CA ARG A 55 10.59 22.38 22.28
C ARG A 55 9.21 22.71 22.84
N GLY A 56 8.65 23.85 22.44
CA GLY A 56 7.33 24.29 22.85
C GLY A 56 6.21 23.35 22.38
N PRO A 57 4.97 23.63 22.79
CA PRO A 57 3.81 22.82 22.44
C PRO A 57 3.69 22.63 20.92
N ILE A 58 3.39 21.39 20.52
CA ILE A 58 3.10 21.08 19.11
C ILE A 58 1.83 21.83 18.70
N SER A 59 1.96 22.71 17.70
CA SER A 59 0.85 23.47 17.12
C SER A 59 -0.03 22.59 16.23
N GLU A 60 -1.26 23.05 15.94
CA GLU A 60 -2.12 22.36 14.97
C GLU A 60 -1.50 22.33 13.57
N ALA A 61 -0.76 23.37 13.16
CA ALA A 61 -0.07 23.37 11.87
C ALA A 61 0.96 22.23 11.76
N HIS A 62 1.68 21.93 12.85
CA HIS A 62 2.58 20.76 12.90
C HIS A 62 1.80 19.44 12.84
N ARG A 63 0.64 19.36 13.50
CA ARG A 63 -0.22 18.17 13.44
C ARG A 63 -0.81 17.96 12.06
N ASP A 64 -1.15 19.03 11.35
CA ASP A 64 -1.66 18.95 9.98
C ASP A 64 -0.61 18.42 9.00
N GLN A 65 0.69 18.68 9.22
CA GLN A 65 1.76 18.05 8.43
C GLN A 65 1.80 16.52 8.62
N VAL A 66 1.65 16.02 9.85
CA VAL A 66 1.62 14.56 10.07
C VAL A 66 0.32 13.92 9.60
N ARG A 67 -0.81 14.64 9.64
CA ARG A 67 -2.07 14.19 9.01
C ARG A 67 -1.91 14.08 7.50
N ALA A 68 -1.27 15.07 6.86
CA ALA A 68 -0.93 15.01 5.44
C ALA A 68 -0.02 13.80 5.14
N ALA A 69 0.99 13.55 5.97
CA ALA A 69 1.88 12.39 5.79
C ALA A 69 1.12 11.05 5.78
N ILE A 70 0.11 10.89 6.64
CA ILE A 70 -0.78 9.71 6.64
C ILE A 70 -1.53 9.60 5.30
N VAL A 71 -2.13 10.69 4.82
CA VAL A 71 -2.89 10.71 3.57
C VAL A 71 -2.00 10.36 2.37
N PHE A 72 -0.83 10.99 2.27
CA PHE A 72 0.13 10.72 1.18
C PHE A 72 0.67 9.29 1.23
N THR A 73 0.94 8.77 2.43
CA THR A 73 1.37 7.37 2.60
C THR A 73 0.28 6.40 2.15
N ALA A 74 -0.98 6.64 2.53
CA ALA A 74 -2.10 5.79 2.14
C ALA A 74 -2.34 5.80 0.63
N ALA A 75 -2.32 6.97 0.01
CA ALA A 75 -2.41 7.11 -1.45
C ALA A 75 -1.25 6.38 -2.16
N GLY A 76 -0.05 6.43 -1.58
CA GLY A 76 1.11 5.69 -2.06
C GLY A 76 0.94 4.18 -1.98
N ILE A 77 0.38 3.66 -0.88
CA ILE A 77 0.05 2.23 -0.74
C ILE A 77 -0.91 1.79 -1.84
N ASP A 78 -2.00 2.52 -2.04
CA ASP A 78 -2.99 2.22 -3.07
C ASP A 78 -2.37 2.23 -4.47
N ALA A 79 -1.65 3.30 -4.82
CA ALA A 79 -1.04 3.45 -6.13
C ALA A 79 0.02 2.37 -6.38
N CYS A 80 0.82 2.04 -5.36
CA CYS A 80 1.89 1.06 -5.45
C CYS A 80 1.36 -0.36 -5.60
N LEU A 81 0.45 -0.80 -4.73
CA LEU A 81 -0.08 -2.17 -4.74
C LEU A 81 -1.02 -2.41 -5.93
N ARG A 82 -1.89 -1.45 -6.28
CA ARG A 82 -2.74 -1.58 -7.48
C ARG A 82 -1.89 -1.73 -8.74
N THR A 83 -0.83 -0.94 -8.86
CA THR A 83 0.11 -1.06 -9.99
C THR A 83 0.83 -2.39 -9.96
N LEU A 84 1.33 -2.82 -8.79
CA LEU A 84 2.04 -4.09 -8.66
C LEU A 84 1.16 -5.25 -9.12
N LEU A 85 -0.09 -5.28 -8.66
CA LEU A 85 -1.08 -6.30 -9.06
C LEU A 85 -1.32 -6.24 -10.57
N ARG A 86 -1.67 -5.07 -11.11
CA ARG A 86 -1.97 -4.90 -12.54
C ARG A 86 -0.83 -5.35 -13.44
N ASP A 87 0.40 -5.04 -13.07
CA ASP A 87 1.54 -5.22 -13.94
C ASP A 87 2.14 -6.63 -13.81
N SER A 88 2.07 -7.24 -12.62
CA SER A 88 2.67 -8.55 -12.37
C SER A 88 1.71 -9.73 -12.53
N LEU A 89 0.41 -9.56 -12.30
CA LEU A 89 -0.55 -10.67 -12.39
C LEU A 89 -0.60 -11.33 -13.78
N PRO A 90 -0.54 -10.62 -14.93
CA PRO A 90 -0.49 -11.27 -16.24
C PRO A 90 0.63 -12.31 -16.35
N THR A 91 1.82 -11.96 -15.89
CA THR A 91 2.98 -12.86 -15.85
C THR A 91 2.80 -13.93 -14.78
N LEU A 92 2.47 -13.58 -13.54
CA LEU A 92 2.35 -14.55 -12.44
C LEU A 92 1.27 -15.61 -12.68
N LEU A 93 0.24 -15.30 -13.46
CA LEU A 93 -0.85 -16.24 -13.77
C LEU A 93 -0.57 -17.10 -15.00
N SER A 94 0.53 -16.86 -15.73
CA SER A 94 0.92 -17.62 -16.93
C SER A 94 1.40 -19.05 -16.62
N THR A 95 1.71 -19.34 -15.35
CA THR A 95 2.03 -20.68 -14.86
C THR A 95 1.05 -21.12 -13.79
N ALA A 96 0.93 -22.44 -13.57
CA ALA A 96 0.19 -22.97 -12.44
C ALA A 96 1.01 -22.76 -11.15
N GLY A 97 0.41 -22.12 -10.15
CA GLY A 97 1.08 -21.80 -8.88
C GLY A 97 0.15 -21.14 -7.88
N ASP A 98 0.71 -20.66 -6.76
CA ASP A 98 -0.07 -20.07 -5.65
C ASP A 98 -0.92 -18.87 -6.12
N ALA A 99 -0.39 -18.01 -7.00
CA ALA A 99 -1.13 -16.88 -7.59
C ALA A 99 -2.32 -17.33 -8.46
N HIS A 100 -2.10 -18.35 -9.31
CA HIS A 100 -3.16 -18.95 -10.12
C HIS A 100 -4.25 -19.59 -9.25
N GLY A 101 -3.87 -20.30 -8.19
CA GLY A 101 -4.80 -20.86 -7.22
C GLY A 101 -5.65 -19.79 -6.53
N ALA A 102 -5.05 -18.67 -6.14
CA ALA A 102 -5.77 -17.54 -5.54
C ALA A 102 -6.75 -16.89 -6.53
N PHE A 103 -6.34 -16.71 -7.79
CA PHE A 103 -7.20 -16.20 -8.86
C PHE A 103 -8.42 -17.11 -9.09
N VAL A 104 -8.21 -18.41 -9.26
CA VAL A 104 -9.31 -19.39 -9.44
C VAL A 104 -10.24 -19.41 -8.23
N SER A 105 -9.67 -19.46 -7.02
CA SER A 105 -10.45 -19.46 -5.78
C SER A 105 -11.33 -18.22 -5.66
N HIS A 106 -10.81 -17.03 -6.01
CA HIS A 106 -11.59 -15.79 -6.03
C HIS A 106 -12.82 -15.91 -6.94
N PHE A 107 -12.62 -16.28 -8.20
CA PHE A 107 -13.74 -16.35 -9.15
C PHE A 107 -14.75 -17.45 -8.77
N MET A 108 -14.26 -18.63 -8.38
CA MET A 108 -15.11 -19.78 -8.03
C MET A 108 -15.89 -19.58 -6.74
N SER A 109 -15.40 -18.79 -5.79
CA SER A 109 -16.10 -18.56 -4.52
C SER A 109 -16.98 -17.30 -4.52
N SER A 110 -16.65 -16.30 -5.35
CA SER A 110 -17.31 -14.98 -5.27
C SER A 110 -18.05 -14.53 -6.53
N ARG A 111 -17.51 -14.81 -7.72
CA ARG A 111 -17.95 -14.18 -8.99
C ARG A 111 -18.77 -15.11 -9.89
N LEU A 112 -18.58 -16.42 -9.73
CA LEU A 112 -19.22 -17.48 -10.51
C LEU A 112 -20.24 -18.29 -9.69
N THR A 113 -20.45 -17.91 -8.44
CA THR A 113 -21.49 -18.46 -7.56
C THR A 113 -22.78 -17.67 -7.74
N GLY A 114 -23.89 -18.36 -8.03
CA GLY A 114 -25.20 -17.73 -8.22
C GLY A 114 -25.27 -16.89 -9.49
N GLU A 115 -26.00 -15.76 -9.43
CA GLU A 115 -26.15 -14.87 -10.59
C GLU A 115 -24.89 -14.03 -10.82
N MET A 116 -24.27 -14.20 -12.00
CA MET A 116 -23.09 -13.43 -12.38
C MET A 116 -23.42 -11.94 -12.56
N THR A 117 -22.57 -11.08 -11.99
CA THR A 117 -22.64 -9.63 -12.20
C THR A 117 -22.43 -9.27 -13.68
N GLN A 118 -22.95 -8.12 -14.11
CA GLN A 118 -22.72 -7.61 -15.48
C GLN A 118 -21.24 -7.41 -15.80
N ALA A 119 -20.44 -6.97 -14.81
CA ALA A 119 -18.99 -6.86 -14.97
C ALA A 119 -18.34 -8.21 -15.27
N THR A 120 -18.74 -9.27 -14.55
CA THR A 120 -18.25 -10.64 -14.80
C THR A 120 -18.68 -11.13 -16.19
N LYS A 121 -19.95 -10.94 -16.56
CA LYS A 121 -20.47 -11.32 -17.89
C LYS A 121 -19.69 -10.64 -19.02
N LYS A 122 -19.47 -9.33 -18.90
CA LYS A 122 -18.70 -8.54 -19.87
C LYS A 122 -17.25 -9.04 -20.01
N ALA A 123 -16.58 -9.35 -18.89
CA ALA A 123 -15.21 -9.85 -18.93
C ALA A 123 -15.11 -11.23 -19.62
N VAL A 124 -16.10 -12.11 -19.44
CA VAL A 124 -16.09 -13.46 -20.05
C VAL A 124 -16.27 -13.42 -21.57
N VAL A 125 -17.05 -12.45 -22.08
CA VAL A 125 -17.33 -12.32 -23.53
C VAL A 125 -16.44 -11.29 -24.23
N ASP A 126 -15.42 -10.77 -23.53
CA ASP A 126 -14.46 -9.83 -24.09
C ASP A 126 -13.64 -10.47 -25.22
N ILE A 127 -13.01 -9.65 -26.07
CA ILE A 127 -12.12 -10.16 -27.13
C ILE A 127 -10.87 -10.82 -26.55
N ASP A 128 -10.41 -10.36 -25.37
CA ASP A 128 -9.41 -11.03 -24.55
C ASP A 128 -9.98 -11.28 -23.14
N PRO A 129 -10.75 -12.37 -22.95
CA PRO A 129 -11.37 -12.67 -21.67
C PRO A 129 -10.36 -12.83 -20.54
N ARG A 130 -9.15 -13.29 -20.84
CA ARG A 130 -8.12 -13.51 -19.83
C ARG A 130 -7.65 -12.18 -19.28
N SER A 131 -7.29 -11.24 -20.15
CA SER A 131 -6.90 -9.89 -19.71
C SER A 131 -8.05 -9.21 -18.95
N ALA A 132 -9.28 -9.27 -19.48
CA ALA A 132 -10.44 -8.65 -18.85
C ALA A 132 -10.76 -9.22 -17.46
N LEU A 133 -10.60 -10.54 -17.25
CA LEU A 133 -10.78 -11.16 -15.94
C LEU A 133 -9.66 -10.79 -14.96
N ILE A 134 -8.42 -10.62 -15.44
CA ILE A 134 -7.31 -10.14 -14.60
C ILE A 134 -7.57 -8.69 -14.16
N ASP A 135 -8.02 -7.82 -15.07
CA ASP A 135 -8.37 -6.44 -14.73
C ASP A 135 -9.51 -6.38 -13.70
N LEU A 136 -10.53 -7.21 -13.88
CA LEU A 136 -11.63 -7.32 -12.92
C LEU A 136 -11.13 -7.82 -11.54
N TYR A 137 -10.19 -8.75 -11.53
CA TYR A 137 -9.58 -9.23 -10.28
C TYR A 137 -8.77 -8.13 -9.58
N VAL A 138 -8.00 -7.33 -10.33
CA VAL A 138 -7.29 -6.16 -9.78
C VAL A 138 -8.26 -5.15 -9.18
N GLU A 139 -9.38 -4.90 -9.84
CA GLU A 139 -10.42 -3.99 -9.36
C GLU A 139 -11.05 -4.52 -8.06
N ASP A 140 -11.30 -5.81 -7.94
CA ASP A 140 -11.81 -6.42 -6.70
C ASP A 140 -10.84 -6.34 -5.52
N LEU A 141 -9.54 -6.42 -5.81
CA LEU A 141 -8.50 -6.41 -4.79
C LEU A 141 -8.19 -4.99 -4.30
N ALA A 142 -8.19 -4.00 -5.19
CA ALA A 142 -7.63 -2.68 -4.93
C ALA A 142 -8.47 -1.50 -5.44
N GLY A 143 -9.66 -1.72 -6.00
CA GLY A 143 -10.53 -0.68 -6.57
C GLY A 143 -11.02 0.32 -5.53
N SER A 144 -11.55 -0.18 -4.40
CA SER A 144 -12.10 0.61 -3.30
C SER A 144 -11.08 1.26 -2.35
N SER A 145 -9.79 1.28 -2.71
CA SER A 145 -8.66 1.60 -1.82
C SER A 145 -8.50 0.60 -0.67
N ILE A 146 -7.25 0.37 -0.26
CA ILE A 146 -6.84 -0.59 0.76
C ILE A 146 -7.15 0.00 2.15
N GLN A 147 -8.03 -0.69 2.88
CA GLN A 147 -8.60 -0.23 4.14
C GLN A 147 -7.96 -0.89 5.37
N GLY A 148 -7.15 -1.94 5.20
CA GLY A 148 -6.60 -2.64 6.36
C GLY A 148 -5.85 -3.93 6.05
N ALA A 149 -5.55 -4.67 7.11
CA ALA A 149 -4.79 -5.92 7.04
C ALA A 149 -5.47 -6.99 6.17
N ALA A 150 -6.80 -7.06 6.16
CA ALA A 150 -7.54 -8.00 5.32
C ALA A 150 -7.28 -7.75 3.83
N ASP A 151 -7.24 -6.49 3.40
CA ASP A 151 -6.97 -6.10 2.01
C ASP A 151 -5.52 -6.38 1.63
N LEU A 152 -4.58 -6.10 2.54
CA LEU A 152 -3.18 -6.48 2.36
C LEU A 152 -3.01 -7.99 2.20
N THR A 153 -3.73 -8.79 3.01
CA THR A 153 -3.74 -10.26 2.90
C THR A 153 -4.28 -10.72 1.54
N ARG A 154 -5.36 -10.10 1.05
CA ARG A 154 -5.90 -10.39 -0.29
C ARG A 154 -4.87 -10.08 -1.38
N CYS A 155 -4.22 -8.91 -1.31
CA CYS A 155 -3.16 -8.53 -2.25
C CYS A 155 -1.97 -9.51 -2.20
N ARG A 156 -1.52 -9.88 -0.99
CA ARG A 156 -0.41 -10.85 -0.79
C ARG A 156 -0.73 -12.19 -1.44
N ASN A 157 -1.93 -12.70 -1.19
CA ASN A 157 -2.36 -14.00 -1.71
C ASN A 157 -2.48 -13.96 -3.24
N ALA A 158 -3.03 -12.89 -3.81
CA ALA A 158 -3.13 -12.71 -5.26
C ALA A 158 -1.76 -12.72 -5.94
N LEU A 159 -0.74 -12.16 -5.30
CA LEU A 159 0.65 -12.17 -5.78
C LEU A 159 1.39 -13.51 -5.53
N GLY A 160 0.72 -14.51 -4.96
CA GLY A 160 1.32 -15.81 -4.63
C GLY A 160 2.32 -15.76 -3.46
N LEU A 161 2.23 -14.74 -2.59
CA LEU A 161 3.21 -14.47 -1.53
C LEU A 161 2.80 -15.00 -0.15
N LYS A 162 1.83 -15.93 -0.08
CA LYS A 162 1.30 -16.44 1.21
C LYS A 162 2.39 -17.06 2.11
N LYS A 163 3.43 -17.63 1.50
CA LYS A 163 4.54 -18.30 2.20
C LYS A 163 5.73 -17.37 2.48
N ASP A 164 5.67 -16.10 2.08
CA ASP A 164 6.78 -15.17 2.34
C ASP A 164 6.74 -14.70 3.81
N PRO A 165 7.79 -14.98 4.62
CA PRO A 165 7.78 -14.68 6.05
C PRO A 165 7.76 -13.17 6.33
N ALA A 166 8.17 -12.32 5.39
CA ALA A 166 8.11 -10.87 5.57
C ALA A 166 6.70 -10.29 5.39
N LEU A 167 5.73 -11.14 5.03
CA LEU A 167 4.32 -10.79 4.81
C LEU A 167 3.39 -11.73 5.60
N ASP A 168 3.81 -12.23 6.75
CA ASP A 168 2.95 -13.03 7.62
C ASP A 168 1.72 -12.24 8.12
N ASP A 169 0.69 -12.94 8.59
CA ASP A 169 -0.56 -12.32 9.03
C ASP A 169 -0.37 -11.36 10.22
N ALA A 170 0.62 -11.61 11.08
CA ALA A 170 0.90 -10.77 12.25
C ALA A 170 1.55 -9.43 11.81
N ILE A 171 2.46 -9.47 10.85
CA ILE A 171 3.08 -8.29 10.23
C ILE A 171 2.00 -7.43 9.56
N LEU A 172 1.14 -8.04 8.74
CA LEU A 172 0.06 -7.30 8.07
C LEU A 172 -0.92 -6.69 9.08
N LYS A 173 -1.29 -7.45 10.12
CA LYS A 173 -2.15 -6.96 11.21
C LYS A 173 -1.49 -5.84 12.02
N GLY A 174 -0.17 -5.86 12.16
CA GLY A 174 0.61 -4.80 12.81
C GLY A 174 0.45 -3.43 12.17
N HIS A 175 0.02 -3.36 10.90
CA HIS A 175 -0.23 -2.11 10.18
C HIS A 175 -1.68 -1.60 10.32
N GLN A 176 -2.58 -2.34 10.95
CA GLN A 176 -3.97 -1.89 11.15
C GLN A 176 -4.09 -0.51 11.84
N PRO A 177 -3.26 -0.15 12.83
CA PRO A 177 -3.27 1.19 13.42
C PRO A 177 -3.04 2.32 12.40
N PHE A 178 -2.21 2.09 11.38
CA PHE A 178 -2.00 3.08 10.30
C PHE A 178 -3.29 3.29 9.48
N PHE A 179 -4.00 2.21 9.15
CA PHE A 179 -5.24 2.32 8.39
C PHE A 179 -6.38 2.95 9.20
N ASN A 180 -6.44 2.66 10.51
CA ASN A 180 -7.37 3.35 11.41
C ASN A 180 -7.06 4.85 11.45
N ALA A 181 -5.79 5.21 11.58
CA ALA A 181 -5.33 6.60 11.52
C ALA A 181 -5.70 7.29 10.20
N ARG A 182 -5.52 6.60 9.06
CA ARG A 182 -5.96 7.10 7.75
C ARG A 182 -7.47 7.33 7.72
N HIS A 183 -8.27 6.38 8.20
CA HIS A 183 -9.72 6.50 8.20
C HIS A 183 -10.16 7.73 9.01
N GLU A 184 -9.64 7.88 10.22
CA GLU A 184 -9.88 9.04 11.09
C GLU A 184 -9.51 10.36 10.39
N VAL A 185 -8.36 10.43 9.72
CA VAL A 185 -7.92 11.66 9.03
C VAL A 185 -8.78 11.97 7.80
N VAL A 186 -9.00 10.98 6.92
CA VAL A 186 -9.61 11.18 5.61
C VAL A 186 -11.13 11.33 5.70
N HIS A 187 -11.78 10.50 6.52
CA HIS A 187 -13.24 10.44 6.57
C HIS A 187 -13.83 11.25 7.72
N GLU A 188 -13.09 11.46 8.80
CA GLU A 188 -13.59 12.16 9.99
C GLU A 188 -12.90 13.51 10.25
N LEU A 189 -12.00 13.94 9.35
CA LEU A 189 -11.16 15.14 9.52
C LEU A 189 -10.38 15.16 10.84
N ASP A 190 -10.11 13.96 11.36
CA ASP A 190 -9.48 13.70 12.64
C ASP A 190 -10.25 14.29 13.84
N LEU A 191 -11.57 14.47 13.76
CA LEU A 191 -12.40 15.03 14.84
C LEU A 191 -12.66 14.01 15.97
N VAL A 192 -12.65 14.43 17.24
CA VAL A 192 -12.86 13.53 18.40
C VAL A 192 -14.30 12.98 18.46
N ASP A 193 -15.28 13.78 18.06
CA ASP A 193 -16.68 13.38 17.95
C ASP A 193 -17.23 13.91 16.62
N PRO A 194 -17.00 13.17 15.50
CA PRO A 194 -17.43 13.60 14.18
C PRO A 194 -18.95 13.57 14.01
N SER A 195 -19.67 12.84 14.87
CA SER A 195 -21.14 12.68 14.81
C SER A 195 -21.93 13.64 15.71
N GLY A 196 -21.24 14.30 16.66
CA GLY A 196 -21.86 15.16 17.65
C GLY A 196 -22.22 16.56 17.13
N LYS A 197 -22.69 17.41 18.05
CA LYS A 197 -23.20 18.78 17.79
C LYS A 197 -22.12 19.81 17.44
N GLY A 198 -21.08 19.44 16.70
CA GLY A 198 -20.06 20.36 16.19
C GLY A 198 -18.81 20.49 17.05
N SER A 199 -18.29 19.38 17.58
CA SER A 199 -16.96 19.36 18.20
C SER A 199 -15.92 19.90 17.20
N ARG A 200 -15.20 20.96 17.60
CA ARG A 200 -14.02 21.45 16.87
C ARG A 200 -12.73 20.74 17.26
N GLY A 201 -12.78 19.91 18.31
CA GLY A 201 -11.61 19.22 18.86
C GLY A 201 -11.14 18.11 17.92
N ARG A 202 -9.85 18.14 17.58
CA ARG A 202 -9.21 17.07 16.80
C ARG A 202 -8.47 16.10 17.72
N ARG A 203 -8.36 14.85 17.28
CA ARG A 203 -7.59 13.81 17.95
C ARG A 203 -6.13 14.23 18.03
N HIS A 204 -5.54 13.92 19.18
CA HIS A 204 -4.12 14.13 19.37
C HIS A 204 -3.33 13.07 18.60
N ARG A 205 -2.31 13.51 17.86
CA ARG A 205 -1.37 12.63 17.15
C ARG A 205 0.05 12.92 17.63
N ASP A 206 0.72 11.88 18.10
CA ASP A 206 2.13 11.94 18.43
C ASP A 206 2.97 11.88 17.14
N LEU A 207 3.88 12.84 16.99
CA LEU A 207 4.67 13.03 15.76
C LEU A 207 5.56 11.83 15.47
N ALA A 208 6.21 11.28 16.51
CA ALA A 208 7.11 10.14 16.36
C ALA A 208 6.33 8.87 16.02
N ALA A 209 5.17 8.66 16.65
CA ALA A 209 4.28 7.54 16.35
C ALA A 209 3.78 7.60 14.90
N VAL A 210 3.33 8.77 14.41
CA VAL A 210 2.91 8.90 13.00
C VAL A 210 4.08 8.68 12.05
N GLY A 211 5.27 9.20 12.38
CA GLY A 211 6.50 8.94 11.63
C GLY A 211 6.79 7.45 11.49
N ALA A 212 6.78 6.71 12.60
CA ALA A 212 7.01 5.27 12.63
C ALA A 212 5.94 4.48 11.86
N GLN A 213 4.66 4.90 11.94
CA GLN A 213 3.57 4.29 11.17
C GLN A 213 3.77 4.48 9.65
N CYS A 214 4.14 5.69 9.23
CA CYS A 214 4.39 5.97 7.81
C CYS A 214 5.63 5.21 7.31
N ASP A 215 6.72 5.18 8.08
CA ASP A 215 7.93 4.43 7.75
C ASP A 215 7.64 2.94 7.61
N GLY A 216 6.94 2.35 8.58
CA GLY A 216 6.53 0.95 8.55
C GLY A 216 5.71 0.62 7.29
N ALA A 217 4.71 1.44 6.99
CA ALA A 217 3.86 1.26 5.82
C ALA A 217 4.63 1.37 4.48
N LEU A 218 5.57 2.31 4.35
CA LEU A 218 6.40 2.43 3.15
C LEU A 218 7.38 1.25 3.01
N ARG A 219 7.92 0.76 4.13
CA ARG A 219 8.79 -0.43 4.13
C ARG A 219 8.00 -1.70 3.79
N LEU A 220 6.74 -1.79 4.22
CA LEU A 220 5.83 -2.87 3.83
C LEU A 220 5.67 -2.92 2.30
N LEU A 221 5.56 -1.79 1.60
CA LEU A 221 5.48 -1.79 0.13
C LEU A 221 6.73 -2.40 -0.53
N HIS A 222 7.92 -2.17 0.02
CA HIS A 222 9.12 -2.85 -0.45
C HIS A 222 9.06 -4.36 -0.19
N THR A 223 8.49 -4.81 0.94
CA THR A 223 8.32 -6.24 1.23
C THR A 223 7.25 -6.91 0.35
N PHE A 224 6.37 -6.15 -0.30
CA PHE A 224 5.57 -6.65 -1.42
C PHE A 224 6.36 -6.70 -2.74
N ILE A 225 7.06 -5.63 -3.10
CA ILE A 225 7.76 -5.53 -4.40
C ILE A 225 8.89 -6.55 -4.54
N ALA A 226 9.75 -6.69 -3.52
CA ALA A 226 10.96 -7.51 -3.67
C ALA A 226 10.65 -9.01 -3.87
N PRO A 227 9.72 -9.64 -3.13
CA PRO A 227 9.28 -11.00 -3.42
C PRO A 227 8.56 -11.14 -4.75
N THR A 228 7.69 -10.19 -5.13
CA THR A 228 7.03 -10.22 -6.45
C THR A 228 8.05 -10.18 -7.58
N ALA A 229 9.10 -9.36 -7.47
CA ALA A 229 10.18 -9.33 -8.46
C ALA A 229 10.88 -10.70 -8.60
N ARG A 230 11.10 -11.42 -7.48
CA ARG A 230 11.67 -12.77 -7.51
C ARG A 230 10.73 -13.78 -8.17
N ALA A 231 9.43 -13.69 -7.86
CA ALA A 231 8.40 -14.58 -8.42
C ALA A 231 8.25 -14.38 -9.94
N VAL A 232 8.16 -13.14 -10.41
CA VAL A 232 8.09 -12.81 -11.84
C VAL A 232 9.30 -13.35 -12.59
N ARG A 233 10.52 -13.13 -12.07
CA ARG A 233 11.73 -13.69 -12.69
C ARG A 233 11.75 -15.21 -12.72
N GLN A 234 11.19 -15.87 -11.70
CA GLN A 234 11.10 -17.32 -11.73
C GLN A 234 10.20 -17.77 -12.88
N VAL A 235 9.06 -17.10 -13.08
CA VAL A 235 8.17 -17.38 -14.21
C VAL A 235 8.86 -17.12 -15.55
N HIS A 236 9.59 -16.00 -15.71
CA HIS A 236 10.36 -15.72 -16.93
C HIS A 236 11.37 -16.83 -17.23
N ARG A 237 12.07 -17.34 -16.22
CA ARG A 237 12.98 -18.49 -16.37
C ARG A 237 12.25 -19.77 -16.77
N ASP A 238 11.13 -20.07 -16.11
CA ASP A 238 10.35 -21.29 -16.35
C ASP A 238 9.77 -21.30 -17.77
N LEU A 239 9.42 -20.13 -18.32
CA LEU A 239 8.91 -19.97 -19.68
C LEU A 239 10.00 -19.70 -20.73
N GLY A 240 11.26 -19.56 -20.32
CA GLY A 240 12.39 -19.29 -21.20
C GLY A 240 12.40 -17.90 -21.83
N TRP A 241 11.71 -16.91 -21.23
CA TRP A 241 11.64 -15.53 -21.73
C TRP A 241 12.94 -14.74 -21.52
N ASP A 242 13.81 -15.18 -20.61
CA ASP A 242 15.12 -14.57 -20.36
C ASP A 242 16.17 -14.81 -21.49
N LYS A 243 15.80 -15.53 -22.57
CA LYS A 243 16.71 -15.96 -23.66
C LYS A 243 16.52 -15.18 -24.98
N LEU A 244 15.77 -14.09 -24.98
CA LEU A 244 15.57 -13.19 -26.12
C LEU A 244 16.17 -11.82 -25.81
#